data_AF-A0A3R7J667-F1
#
_entry.id   AF-A0A3R7J667-F1
#
_cell.length_a   1.000
_cell.length_b   1.000
_cell.length_c   1.000
_cell.angle_alpha   90.00
_cell.angle_beta   90.00
_cell.angle_gamma   90.00
#
_symmetry.space_group_name_H-M   'P 1'
#
loop_
_entity.id
_entity.type
_entity.pdbx_description
1 polymer ?
#
loop_
_entity_poly.entity_id
_entity_poly.type
_entity_poly.pdbx_seq_one_letter_code
_entity_poly.pdbx_strand_id
1 'polypeptide(L)'
;MTTDQISEGSPEFHDWLFATTKRFHGKPWLLHVPGRPDVLVLSSPQLFEDIQRTFALQFEKVDNQFEGLGLDVHGNAVASVSSAYLRPSLHIQRHLAATVLTSPVLREMASDLVSKHVESLVKIFEDAAGDSKLESCIPLDVTKLMRQFAMEVFAELGFGLQLGTLRSSSRDSSHVDMVDILLKQKQNSKNIKDPGFLAEFVLGFVVAARDSMAYTLSMCFQCLAQHPEEQEKLYQELKEGEESEVAMDVYGMARRENVWGLGSAEFHPQRWIDVKTDPSP
;
A
#
# COMPACT_ATOMS: atom_id res chain seq x y z
N MET A 1 -9.04 41.55 3.28
CA MET A 1 -8.73 40.59 4.36
C MET A 1 -7.23 40.53 4.45
N THR A 2 -6.70 41.01 5.57
CA THR A 2 -5.28 41.00 5.92
C THR A 2 -4.77 39.57 5.89
N THR A 3 -3.74 39.33 5.10
CA THR A 3 -2.93 38.10 5.05
C THR A 3 -2.17 37.97 6.35
N ASP A 4 -2.87 37.66 7.44
CA ASP A 4 -2.21 36.98 8.56
C ASP A 4 -1.71 35.63 8.04
N GLN A 5 -0.46 35.34 8.36
CA GLN A 5 0.38 34.35 7.71
C GLN A 5 -0.23 32.95 7.79
N ILE A 6 -1.00 32.58 6.77
CA ILE A 6 -1.44 31.19 6.57
C ILE A 6 -0.19 30.37 6.32
N SER A 7 0.18 29.52 7.29
CA SER A 7 1.37 28.67 7.17
C SER A 7 1.11 27.56 6.17
N GLU A 8 1.98 27.41 5.19
CA GLU A 8 1.95 26.29 4.26
C GLU A 8 2.01 24.96 5.05
N GLY A 9 1.15 24.00 4.70
CA GLY A 9 1.00 22.72 5.40
C GLY A 9 0.03 22.72 6.60
N SER A 10 -0.58 23.87 6.93
CA SER A 10 -1.67 23.93 7.93
C SER A 10 -3.04 23.54 7.33
N PRO A 11 -4.00 23.05 8.13
CA PRO A 11 -5.38 22.84 7.67
C PRO A 11 -5.98 24.11 7.05
N GLU A 12 -5.72 25.27 7.67
CA GLU A 12 -6.20 26.57 7.20
C GLU A 12 -5.63 26.93 5.82
N PHE A 13 -4.42 26.47 5.50
CA PHE A 13 -3.84 26.61 4.16
C PHE A 13 -4.58 25.80 3.12
N HIS A 14 -4.91 24.55 3.42
CA HIS A 14 -5.67 23.70 2.48
C HIS A 14 -7.09 24.22 2.27
N ASP A 15 -7.74 24.72 3.33
CA ASP A 15 -9.06 25.34 3.23
C ASP A 15 -9.02 26.63 2.41
N TRP A 16 -8.01 27.47 2.63
CA TRP A 16 -7.79 28.67 1.82
C TRP A 16 -7.50 28.33 0.36
N LEU A 17 -6.67 27.31 0.08
CA LEU A 17 -6.37 26.85 -1.26
C LEU A 17 -7.65 26.41 -1.97
N PHE A 18 -8.50 25.63 -1.29
CA PHE A 18 -9.79 25.18 -1.79
C PHE A 18 -10.74 26.35 -2.07
N ALA A 19 -10.88 27.28 -1.13
CA ALA A 19 -11.71 28.48 -1.29
C ALA A 19 -11.25 29.34 -2.48
N THR A 20 -9.94 29.47 -2.66
CA THR A 20 -9.33 30.21 -3.77
C THR A 20 -9.59 29.50 -5.11
N THR A 21 -9.36 28.19 -5.20
CA THR A 21 -9.70 27.39 -6.39
C THR A 21 -11.18 27.52 -6.75
N LYS A 22 -12.08 27.51 -5.76
CA LYS A 22 -13.52 27.69 -5.98
C LYS A 22 -13.83 29.07 -6.58
N ARG A 23 -13.14 30.13 -6.12
CA ARG A 23 -13.25 31.49 -6.68
C ARG A 23 -12.81 31.56 -8.15
N PHE A 24 -11.84 30.75 -8.56
CA PHE A 24 -11.42 30.61 -9.96
C PHE A 24 -12.26 29.60 -10.77
N HIS A 25 -13.35 29.08 -10.19
CA HIS A 25 -14.22 28.08 -10.83
C HIS A 25 -13.45 26.83 -11.29
N GLY A 26 -12.44 26.41 -10.53
CA GLY A 26 -11.60 25.25 -10.87
C GLY A 26 -10.61 25.48 -12.02
N LYS A 27 -10.51 26.70 -12.57
CA LYS A 27 -9.50 27.05 -13.57
C LYS A 27 -8.11 27.18 -12.91
N PRO A 28 -7.02 26.95 -13.66
CA PRO A 28 -5.66 27.19 -13.18
C PRO A 28 -5.48 28.62 -12.66
N TRP A 29 -4.73 28.77 -11.58
CA TRP A 29 -4.36 30.08 -11.05
C TRP A 29 -2.93 30.06 -10.52
N LEU A 30 -2.30 31.23 -10.48
CA LEU A 30 -0.90 31.38 -10.09
C LEU A 30 -0.80 31.83 -8.63
N LEU A 31 -0.04 31.09 -7.84
CA LEU A 31 0.31 31.44 -6.47
C LEU A 31 1.69 32.08 -6.47
N HIS A 32 1.73 33.38 -6.21
CA HIS A 32 2.96 34.13 -6.02
C HIS A 32 3.36 34.13 -4.55
N VAL A 33 4.51 33.55 -4.22
CA VAL A 33 5.08 33.57 -2.87
C VAL A 33 6.40 34.33 -2.92
N PRO A 34 6.54 35.46 -2.20
CA PRO A 34 7.78 36.23 -2.20
C PRO A 34 8.99 35.37 -1.84
N GLY A 35 10.04 35.42 -2.66
CA GLY A 35 11.27 34.65 -2.46
C GLY A 35 11.22 33.19 -2.96
N ARG A 36 10.12 32.77 -3.60
CA ARG A 36 10.00 31.45 -4.24
C ARG A 36 9.51 31.59 -5.68
N PRO A 37 9.77 30.59 -6.55
CA PRO A 37 9.19 30.55 -7.89
C PRO A 37 7.66 30.54 -7.82
N ASP A 38 7.03 31.14 -8.83
CA ASP A 38 5.57 31.12 -8.96
C ASP A 38 5.06 29.68 -9.09
N VAL A 39 4.02 29.35 -8.32
CA VAL A 39 3.42 28.01 -8.30
C VAL A 39 2.11 28.04 -9.08
N LEU A 40 2.03 27.27 -10.16
CA LEU A 40 0.77 27.07 -10.89
C LEU A 40 -0.10 26.05 -10.13
N VAL A 41 -1.21 26.51 -9.57
CA VAL A 41 -2.17 25.67 -8.84
C VAL A 41 -3.22 25.11 -9.79
N LEU A 42 -3.42 23.81 -9.73
CA LEU A 42 -4.32 23.05 -10.60
C LEU A 42 -5.27 22.21 -9.75
N SER A 43 -6.53 22.14 -10.17
CA SER A 43 -7.57 21.49 -9.36
C SER A 43 -8.67 20.83 -10.20
N SER A 44 -8.38 20.49 -11.46
CA SER A 44 -9.33 19.77 -12.31
C SER A 44 -8.76 18.41 -12.73
N PRO A 45 -9.60 17.36 -12.85
CA PRO A 45 -9.15 16.04 -13.29
C PRO A 45 -8.43 16.07 -14.65
N GLN A 46 -8.93 16.86 -15.61
CA GLN A 46 -8.32 16.99 -16.93
C GLN A 46 -6.89 17.53 -16.85
N LEU A 47 -6.66 18.56 -16.02
CA LEU A 47 -5.32 19.13 -15.84
C LEU A 47 -4.37 18.15 -15.15
N PHE A 48 -4.88 17.33 -14.22
CA PHE A 48 -4.07 16.28 -13.62
C PHE A 48 -3.70 15.19 -14.62
N GLU A 49 -4.63 14.77 -15.48
CA GLU A 49 -4.34 13.83 -16.57
C GLU A 49 -3.33 14.44 -17.56
N ASP A 50 -3.51 15.70 -17.93
CA ASP A 50 -2.62 16.39 -18.85
C ASP A 50 -1.18 16.42 -18.32
N ILE A 51 -0.98 16.73 -17.03
CA ILE A 51 0.37 16.78 -16.44
C ILE A 51 0.93 15.39 -16.15
N GLN A 52 0.14 14.49 -15.58
CA GLN A 52 0.65 13.20 -15.09
C GLN A 52 0.72 12.13 -16.17
N ARG A 53 -0.01 12.32 -17.30
CA ARG A 53 -0.09 11.35 -18.40
C ARG A 53 0.21 11.97 -19.76
N THR A 54 -0.59 12.94 -20.24
CA THR A 54 -0.51 13.41 -21.64
C THR A 54 0.82 14.09 -21.95
N PHE A 55 1.27 14.96 -21.05
CA PHE A 55 2.48 15.76 -21.17
C PHE A 55 3.51 15.42 -20.09
N ALA A 56 3.46 14.21 -19.52
CA ALA A 56 4.30 13.79 -18.39
C ALA A 56 5.81 13.94 -18.63
N LEU A 57 6.26 13.91 -19.89
CA LEU A 57 7.68 14.10 -20.23
C LEU A 57 8.13 15.57 -20.21
N GLN A 58 7.19 16.52 -20.17
CA GLN A 58 7.44 17.97 -20.12
C GLN A 58 7.50 18.52 -18.69
N PHE A 59 6.99 17.76 -17.71
CA PHE A 59 6.98 18.14 -16.31
C PHE A 59 7.95 17.27 -15.52
N GLU A 60 9.00 17.88 -14.98
CA GLU A 60 9.87 17.20 -14.03
C GLU A 60 9.21 17.20 -12.65
N LYS A 61 9.38 16.10 -11.90
CA LYS A 61 9.04 16.09 -10.49
C LYS A 61 10.12 16.88 -9.77
N VAL A 62 9.83 18.12 -9.41
CA VAL A 62 10.73 18.94 -8.61
C VAL A 62 10.36 18.76 -7.16
N ASP A 63 11.32 18.35 -6.33
CA ASP A 63 11.18 18.36 -4.88
C ASP A 63 11.34 19.79 -4.39
N ASN A 64 10.25 20.45 -4.04
CA ASN A 64 10.27 21.84 -3.59
C ASN A 64 10.71 21.90 -2.11
N GLN A 65 11.85 22.55 -1.86
CA GLN A 65 12.37 23.07 -0.58
C GLN A 65 13.10 22.14 0.38
N PHE A 66 13.41 20.90 0.00
CA PHE A 66 14.28 20.03 0.78
C PHE A 66 15.40 19.39 -0.05
N GLU A 67 15.96 20.16 -1.01
CA GLU A 67 16.99 19.73 -1.99
C GLU A 67 18.18 18.93 -1.39
N GLY A 68 18.45 19.06 -0.09
CA GLY A 68 19.41 18.20 0.62
C GLY A 68 18.75 17.00 1.31
N LEU A 69 17.84 17.24 2.26
CA LEU A 69 17.38 16.20 3.19
C LEU A 69 16.70 15.00 2.53
N GLY A 70 15.88 15.23 1.49
CA GLY A 70 15.22 14.15 0.76
C GLY A 70 16.23 13.23 0.08
N LEU A 71 17.21 13.82 -0.61
CA LEU A 71 18.30 13.12 -1.29
C LEU A 71 19.31 12.49 -0.31
N ASP A 72 19.64 13.19 0.78
CA ASP A 72 20.57 12.73 1.82
C ASP A 72 20.04 11.50 2.56
N VAL A 73 18.73 11.41 2.75
CA VAL A 73 18.08 10.32 3.49
C VAL A 73 17.67 9.17 2.57
N HIS A 74 17.14 9.48 1.37
CA HIS A 74 16.54 8.46 0.50
C HIS A 74 17.42 8.10 -0.70
N GLY A 75 18.54 8.79 -0.91
CA GLY A 75 19.36 8.63 -2.11
C GLY A 75 18.53 8.81 -3.38
N ASN A 76 18.81 7.99 -4.39
CA ASN A 76 18.11 8.05 -5.68
C ASN A 76 16.88 7.15 -5.73
N ALA A 77 16.09 7.08 -4.64
CA ALA A 77 14.90 6.25 -4.58
C ALA A 77 13.83 6.62 -5.62
N VAL A 78 13.02 5.65 -6.05
CA VAL A 78 11.96 5.79 -7.08
C VAL A 78 11.02 6.98 -6.84
N ALA A 79 10.77 7.31 -5.57
CA ALA A 79 9.88 8.39 -5.17
C ALA A 79 10.51 9.79 -5.28
N SER A 80 11.84 9.88 -5.21
CA SER A 80 12.63 11.12 -5.27
C SER A 80 13.40 11.18 -6.58
N VAL A 81 12.77 11.70 -7.64
CA VAL A 81 13.41 11.80 -8.96
C VAL A 81 13.60 13.26 -9.31
N SER A 82 14.85 13.72 -9.28
CA SER A 82 15.27 14.99 -9.86
C SER A 82 16.01 14.76 -11.18
N SER A 83 15.61 15.48 -12.23
CA SER A 83 16.32 15.63 -13.50
C SER A 83 16.41 14.42 -14.46
N ALA A 84 16.55 14.75 -15.76
CA ALA A 84 16.70 13.84 -16.90
C ALA A 84 17.88 12.84 -16.80
N TYR A 85 18.89 13.11 -15.98
CA TYR A 85 20.09 12.28 -15.82
C TYR A 85 19.83 10.96 -15.06
N LEU A 86 18.78 10.88 -14.22
CA LEU A 86 18.44 9.71 -13.40
C LEU A 86 17.39 8.77 -14.06
N ARG A 87 16.98 9.03 -15.30
CA ARG A 87 15.97 8.20 -15.99
C ARG A 87 16.37 6.72 -16.14
N PRO A 88 17.63 6.36 -16.48
CA PRO A 88 18.00 4.95 -16.64
C PRO A 88 17.89 4.12 -15.35
N SER A 89 18.34 4.67 -14.21
CA SER A 89 18.21 4.01 -12.91
C SER A 89 16.75 3.92 -12.46
N LEU A 90 15.95 4.96 -12.72
CA LEU A 90 14.51 4.95 -12.43
C LEU A 90 13.77 3.84 -13.19
N HIS A 91 14.05 3.65 -14.48
CA HIS A 91 13.43 2.57 -15.25
C HIS A 91 13.74 1.19 -14.66
N ILE A 92 14.99 0.98 -14.23
CA ILE A 92 15.41 -0.26 -13.58
C ILE A 92 14.69 -0.42 -12.24
N GLN A 93 14.69 0.60 -11.38
CA GLN A 93 14.02 0.52 -10.08
C GLN A 93 12.51 0.31 -10.22
N ARG A 94 11.83 0.95 -11.18
CA ARG A 94 10.39 0.74 -11.44
C ARG A 94 10.11 -0.68 -11.92
N HIS A 95 10.97 -1.23 -12.77
CA HIS A 95 10.86 -2.61 -13.21
C HIS A 95 11.07 -3.59 -12.04
N LEU A 96 12.05 -3.34 -11.18
CA LEU A 96 12.27 -4.13 -9.97
C LEU A 96 11.09 -4.04 -9.00
N ALA A 97 10.55 -2.83 -8.76
CA ALA A 97 9.37 -2.64 -7.92
C ALA A 97 8.15 -3.41 -8.45
N ALA A 98 7.86 -3.29 -9.75
CA ALA A 98 6.77 -4.04 -10.36
C ALA A 98 6.97 -5.56 -10.20
N THR A 99 8.20 -6.05 -10.33
CA THR A 99 8.53 -7.48 -10.18
C THR A 99 8.35 -7.96 -8.75
N VAL A 100 8.89 -7.20 -7.78
CA VAL A 100 8.81 -7.53 -6.35
C VAL A 100 7.36 -7.47 -5.86
N LEU A 101 6.61 -6.42 -6.19
CA LEU A 101 5.23 -6.22 -5.71
C LEU A 101 4.21 -7.19 -6.33
N THR A 102 4.52 -7.75 -7.51
CA THR A 102 3.69 -8.79 -8.12
C THR A 102 4.07 -10.20 -7.69
N SER A 103 5.15 -10.36 -6.89
CA SER A 103 5.59 -11.66 -6.39
C SER A 103 4.56 -12.29 -5.45
N PRO A 104 4.06 -13.50 -5.75
CA PRO A 104 3.17 -14.23 -4.82
C PRO A 104 3.84 -14.49 -3.47
N VAL A 105 5.14 -14.80 -3.49
CA VAL A 105 5.94 -15.07 -2.28
C VAL A 105 5.97 -13.83 -1.36
N LEU A 106 6.17 -12.64 -1.94
CA LEU A 106 6.16 -11.41 -1.16
C LEU A 106 4.77 -11.13 -0.56
N ARG A 107 3.70 -11.44 -1.30
CA ARG A 107 2.33 -11.23 -0.83
C ARG A 107 1.99 -12.14 0.35
N GLU A 108 2.35 -13.41 0.27
CA GLU A 108 2.19 -14.39 1.35
C GLU A 108 2.97 -13.94 2.59
N MET A 109 4.26 -13.60 2.41
CA MET A 109 5.11 -13.04 3.46
C MET A 109 4.51 -11.80 4.12
N ALA A 110 4.05 -10.83 3.32
CA ALA A 110 3.46 -9.61 3.85
C ALA A 110 2.18 -9.90 4.64
N SER A 111 1.36 -10.85 4.18
CA SER A 111 0.14 -11.27 4.88
C SER A 111 0.44 -11.90 6.23
N ASP A 112 1.38 -12.85 6.27
CA ASP A 112 1.79 -13.54 7.51
C ASP A 112 2.39 -12.54 8.50
N LEU A 113 3.23 -11.64 8.01
CA LEU A 113 3.89 -10.62 8.80
C LEU A 113 2.90 -9.61 9.39
N VAL A 114 1.96 -9.12 8.57
CA VAL A 114 0.90 -8.23 9.04
C VAL A 114 0.05 -8.94 10.09
N SER A 115 -0.34 -10.19 9.87
CA SER A 115 -1.15 -10.96 10.83
C SER A 115 -0.45 -11.09 12.18
N LYS A 116 0.84 -11.48 12.19
CA LYS A 116 1.68 -11.57 13.39
C LYS A 116 1.77 -10.25 14.17
N HIS A 117 1.96 -9.12 13.46
CA HIS A 117 2.06 -7.81 14.10
C HIS A 117 0.70 -7.27 14.53
N VAL A 118 -0.39 -7.64 13.85
CA VAL A 118 -1.76 -7.35 14.28
C VAL A 118 -2.09 -8.06 15.58
N GLU A 119 -1.71 -9.32 15.78
CA GLU A 119 -1.89 -10.01 17.06
C GLU A 119 -1.19 -9.27 18.22
N SER A 120 0.01 -8.74 17.97
CA SER A 120 0.75 -7.95 18.97
C SER A 120 0.02 -6.64 19.27
N LEU A 121 -0.52 -6.01 18.23
CA LEU A 121 -1.30 -4.79 18.35
C LEU A 121 -2.61 -5.01 19.13
N VAL A 122 -3.32 -6.10 18.85
CA VAL A 122 -4.55 -6.50 19.58
C VAL A 122 -4.26 -6.68 21.06
N LYS A 123 -3.17 -7.38 21.43
CA LYS A 123 -2.75 -7.53 22.83
C LYS A 123 -2.52 -6.20 23.54
N ILE A 124 -1.91 -5.22 22.85
CA ILE A 124 -1.71 -3.87 23.41
C ILE A 124 -3.05 -3.18 23.66
N PHE A 125 -4.01 -3.31 22.74
CA PHE A 125 -5.35 -2.76 22.93
C PHE A 125 -6.12 -3.47 24.05
N GLU A 126 -6.01 -4.80 24.16
CA GLU A 126 -6.61 -5.60 25.23
C GLU A 126 -6.03 -5.25 26.60
N ASP A 127 -4.70 -5.12 26.72
CA ASP A 127 -4.02 -4.71 27.94
C ASP A 127 -4.49 -3.31 28.39
N ALA A 128 -4.55 -2.36 27.45
CA ALA A 128 -5.03 -1.01 27.70
C ALA A 128 -6.52 -0.97 28.09
N ALA A 129 -7.33 -1.88 27.55
CA ALA A 129 -8.73 -2.03 27.90
C ALA A 129 -8.93 -2.77 29.24
N GLY A 130 -8.08 -3.73 29.58
CA GLY A 130 -8.11 -4.49 30.84
C GLY A 130 -7.83 -3.63 32.07
N ASP A 131 -6.97 -2.61 31.92
CA ASP A 131 -6.68 -1.61 32.94
C ASP A 131 -7.85 -0.63 33.21
N SER A 132 -8.93 -0.67 32.42
CA SER A 132 -10.13 0.18 32.59
C SER A 132 -10.90 -0.05 33.90
N LYS A 133 -10.59 -1.11 34.66
CA LYS A 133 -11.12 -1.34 36.01
C LYS A 133 -10.42 -0.53 37.11
N LEU A 134 -9.29 0.10 36.80
CA LEU A 134 -8.62 1.07 37.67
C LEU A 134 -9.00 2.48 37.18
N GLU A 135 -9.31 3.40 38.10
CA GLU A 135 -9.83 4.77 37.82
C GLU A 135 -8.92 5.67 36.95
N SER A 136 -7.84 5.14 36.38
CA SER A 136 -6.86 5.85 35.54
C SER A 136 -6.64 5.10 34.23
N CYS A 137 -7.57 5.22 33.28
CA CYS A 137 -7.33 4.78 31.90
C CYS A 137 -6.26 5.69 31.29
N ILE A 138 -5.09 5.12 30.97
CA ILE A 138 -4.00 5.87 30.33
C ILE A 138 -4.39 6.09 28.86
N PRO A 139 -4.46 7.33 28.35
CA PRO A 139 -4.81 7.59 26.96
C PRO A 139 -3.74 6.98 26.03
N LEU A 140 -4.20 6.18 25.07
CA LEU A 140 -3.34 5.57 24.06
C LEU A 140 -3.14 6.52 22.88
N ASP A 141 -1.89 6.83 22.56
CA ASP A 141 -1.54 7.54 21.33
C ASP A 141 -1.56 6.57 20.14
N VAL A 142 -2.71 6.49 19.49
CA VAL A 142 -2.93 5.63 18.32
C VAL A 142 -2.00 6.01 17.16
N THR A 143 -1.69 7.29 16.96
CA THR A 143 -0.79 7.73 15.89
C THR A 143 0.63 7.22 16.10
N LYS A 144 1.14 7.31 17.32
CA LYS A 144 2.43 6.73 17.69
C LYS A 144 2.42 5.21 17.48
N LEU A 145 1.34 4.55 17.89
CA LEU A 145 1.21 3.10 17.78
C LEU A 145 1.16 2.63 16.32
N MET A 146 0.40 3.30 15.44
CA MET A 146 0.34 2.98 14.01
C MET A 146 1.68 3.22 13.32
N ARG A 147 2.46 4.23 13.76
CA ARG A 147 3.83 4.46 13.27
C ARG A 147 4.79 3.35 13.69
N GLN A 148 4.64 2.81 14.90
CA GLN A 148 5.43 1.66 15.37
C GLN A 148 5.04 0.39 14.59
N PHE A 149 3.74 0.13 14.42
CA PHE A 149 3.23 -0.99 13.64
C PHE A 149 3.75 -0.99 12.19
N ALA A 150 3.56 0.12 11.47
CA ALA A 150 4.03 0.22 10.09
C ALA A 150 5.55 0.08 9.99
N MET A 151 6.29 0.62 10.96
CA MET A 151 7.75 0.49 11.00
C MET A 151 8.18 -0.97 11.17
N GLU A 152 7.57 -1.70 12.09
CA GLU A 152 7.89 -3.11 12.32
C GLU A 152 7.62 -3.97 11.08
N VAL A 153 6.43 -3.81 10.48
CA VAL A 153 6.03 -4.54 9.26
C VAL A 153 7.00 -4.27 8.12
N PHE A 154 7.32 -3.01 7.82
CA PHE A 154 8.17 -2.71 6.66
C PHE A 154 9.66 -2.92 6.90
N ALA A 155 10.14 -2.81 8.15
CA ALA A 155 11.52 -3.18 8.47
C ALA A 155 11.76 -4.68 8.33
N GLU A 156 10.81 -5.51 8.81
CA GLU A 156 10.90 -6.97 8.69
C GLU A 156 10.66 -7.42 7.25
N LEU A 157 9.69 -6.84 6.54
CA LEU A 157 9.45 -7.16 5.11
C LEU A 157 10.63 -6.75 4.22
N GLY A 158 11.20 -5.56 4.47
CA GLY A 158 12.24 -4.97 3.64
C GLY A 158 13.62 -5.54 3.88
N PHE A 159 14.02 -5.61 5.14
CA PHE A 159 15.39 -5.92 5.52
C PHE A 159 15.51 -7.19 6.36
N GLY A 160 14.40 -7.90 6.61
CA GLY A 160 14.39 -9.02 7.55
C GLY A 160 14.65 -8.59 9.00
N LEU A 161 14.47 -7.30 9.31
CA LEU A 161 14.83 -6.72 10.60
C LEU A 161 13.60 -6.59 11.51
N GLN A 162 13.60 -7.33 12.61
CA GLN A 162 12.70 -7.11 13.75
C GLN A 162 13.28 -6.02 14.65
N LEU A 163 12.57 -4.90 14.79
CA LEU A 163 12.99 -3.73 15.57
C LEU A 163 12.46 -3.79 17.01
N GLY A 164 11.44 -4.61 17.28
CA GLY A 164 10.85 -4.79 18.60
C GLY A 164 10.04 -3.58 19.07
N THR A 165 9.53 -2.75 18.15
CA THR A 165 8.85 -1.49 18.47
C THR A 165 7.46 -1.66 19.07
N LEU A 166 6.80 -2.80 18.82
CA LEU A 166 5.45 -3.12 19.31
C LEU A 166 5.41 -4.12 20.50
N ARG A 167 6.54 -4.72 20.89
CA ARG A 167 6.68 -5.89 21.81
C ARG A 167 6.56 -7.24 21.11
N SER A 168 7.71 -7.83 20.75
CA SER A 168 7.95 -9.27 20.83
C SER A 168 9.45 -9.56 20.78
N SER A 169 9.89 -10.44 21.68
CA SER A 169 11.22 -11.04 21.73
C SER A 169 11.11 -12.52 21.35
N SER A 170 11.25 -12.84 20.07
CA SER A 170 11.49 -14.21 19.61
C SER A 170 12.32 -14.15 18.33
N ARG A 171 13.63 -14.39 18.47
CA ARG A 171 14.57 -14.51 17.36
C ARG A 171 14.34 -15.84 16.66
N ASP A 172 13.59 -15.82 15.56
CA ASP A 172 13.72 -16.83 14.50
C ASP A 172 14.19 -16.12 13.23
N SER A 173 15.47 -16.32 12.90
CA SER A 173 16.17 -15.61 11.82
C SER A 173 16.38 -16.51 10.60
N SER A 174 15.29 -16.88 9.92
CA SER A 174 15.38 -17.65 8.68
C SER A 174 14.25 -17.38 7.67
N HIS A 175 13.64 -16.19 7.71
CA HIS A 175 12.64 -15.81 6.70
C HIS A 175 13.30 -15.07 5.53
N VAL A 176 12.90 -15.43 4.31
CA VAL A 176 13.25 -14.68 3.08
C VAL A 176 12.74 -13.24 3.23
N ASP A 177 13.51 -12.23 2.81
CA ASP A 177 13.10 -10.81 2.80
C ASP A 177 13.11 -10.20 1.37
N MET A 178 12.75 -8.92 1.22
CA MET A 178 12.80 -8.23 -0.09
C MET A 178 14.22 -8.20 -0.68
N VAL A 179 15.25 -8.05 0.14
CA VAL A 179 16.66 -8.09 -0.30
C VAL A 179 16.98 -9.47 -0.88
N ASP A 180 16.58 -10.56 -0.22
CA ASP A 180 16.77 -11.94 -0.67
C ASP A 180 16.03 -12.23 -1.98
N ILE A 181 14.80 -11.74 -2.13
CA ILE A 181 14.04 -11.86 -3.38
C ILE A 181 14.80 -11.16 -4.51
N LEU A 182 15.31 -9.96 -4.26
CA LEU A 182 16.07 -9.19 -5.24
C LEU A 182 17.44 -9.83 -5.55
N LEU A 183 18.11 -10.42 -4.56
CA LEU A 183 19.36 -11.17 -4.75
C LEU A 183 19.15 -12.48 -5.53
N LYS A 184 18.02 -13.18 -5.32
CA LYS A 184 17.63 -14.34 -6.14
C LYS A 184 17.34 -13.93 -7.59
N GLN A 185 16.65 -12.80 -7.80
CA GLN A 185 16.41 -12.25 -9.15
C GLN A 185 17.70 -11.79 -9.84
N LYS A 186 18.70 -11.30 -9.08
CA LYS A 186 20.04 -10.93 -9.59
C LYS A 186 20.77 -12.09 -10.26
N GLN A 187 20.54 -13.35 -9.86
CA GLN A 187 21.16 -14.50 -10.54
C GLN A 187 20.70 -14.64 -12.01
N ASN A 188 19.54 -14.07 -12.37
CA ASN A 188 19.02 -14.06 -13.73
C ASN A 188 19.30 -12.77 -14.52
N SER A 189 19.79 -11.70 -13.88
CA SER A 189 20.00 -10.39 -14.51
C SER A 189 21.41 -9.84 -14.31
N LYS A 190 22.20 -9.79 -15.39
CA LYS A 190 23.61 -9.33 -15.41
C LYS A 190 23.84 -7.86 -15.02
N ASN A 191 22.78 -7.09 -14.79
CA ASN A 191 22.82 -5.63 -14.68
C ASN A 191 22.75 -5.05 -13.25
N ILE A 192 22.57 -5.86 -12.20
CA ILE A 192 22.48 -5.37 -10.81
C ILE A 192 23.80 -5.64 -10.09
N LYS A 193 24.78 -4.75 -10.23
CA LYS A 193 26.13 -4.93 -9.68
C LYS A 193 26.38 -4.21 -8.36
N ASP A 194 25.60 -3.20 -8.02
CA ASP A 194 25.87 -2.32 -6.88
C ASP A 194 24.99 -2.64 -5.65
N PRO A 195 25.57 -3.06 -4.51
CA PRO A 195 24.85 -3.20 -3.24
C PRO A 195 24.23 -1.89 -2.73
N GLY A 196 24.85 -0.74 -3.01
CA GLY A 196 24.33 0.58 -2.63
C GLY A 196 22.98 0.86 -3.27
N PHE A 197 22.90 0.66 -4.59
CA PHE A 197 21.64 0.74 -5.35
C PHE A 197 20.50 -0.12 -4.78
N LEU A 198 20.81 -1.36 -4.34
CA LEU A 198 19.79 -2.25 -3.78
C LEU A 198 19.29 -1.76 -2.42
N ALA A 199 20.19 -1.27 -1.57
CA ALA A 199 19.85 -0.70 -0.29
C ALA A 199 19.01 0.58 -0.44
N GLU A 200 19.39 1.49 -1.36
CA GLU A 200 18.61 2.70 -1.68
C GLU A 200 17.21 2.33 -2.20
N PHE A 201 17.11 1.30 -3.04
CA PHE A 201 15.83 0.83 -3.56
C PHE A 201 14.90 0.30 -2.45
N VAL A 202 15.39 -0.61 -1.61
CA VAL A 202 14.59 -1.20 -0.52
C VAL A 202 14.24 -0.13 0.53
N LEU A 203 15.20 0.73 0.89
CA LEU A 203 14.97 1.85 1.81
C LEU A 203 13.89 2.80 1.28
N GLY A 204 13.95 3.15 -0.01
CA GLY A 204 12.95 3.99 -0.65
C GLY A 204 11.54 3.39 -0.58
N PHE A 205 11.43 2.07 -0.74
CA PHE A 205 10.14 1.37 -0.60
C PHE A 205 9.64 1.38 0.85
N VAL A 206 10.51 1.02 1.80
CA VAL A 206 10.17 0.96 3.24
C VAL A 206 9.71 2.31 3.77
N VAL A 207 10.42 3.40 3.44
CA VAL A 207 10.05 4.73 3.93
C VAL A 207 8.73 5.20 3.31
N ALA A 208 8.56 5.02 1.99
CA ALA A 208 7.33 5.40 1.32
C ALA A 208 6.10 4.65 1.87
N ALA A 209 6.24 3.35 2.13
CA ALA A 209 5.14 2.52 2.61
C ALA A 209 4.83 2.72 4.10
N ARG A 210 5.86 2.96 4.93
CA ARG A 210 5.72 3.18 6.37
C ARG A 210 4.83 4.37 6.71
N ASP A 211 5.19 5.56 6.21
CA ASP A 211 4.51 6.79 6.63
C ASP A 211 3.09 6.88 6.04
N SER A 212 2.91 6.40 4.81
CA SER A 212 1.59 6.34 4.17
C SER A 212 0.64 5.38 4.89
N MET A 213 1.10 4.19 5.28
CA MET A 213 0.30 3.24 6.06
C MET A 213 0.00 3.78 7.46
N ALA A 214 1.01 4.28 8.18
CA ALA A 214 0.83 4.80 9.53
C ALA A 214 -0.18 5.95 9.56
N TYR A 215 -0.10 6.88 8.61
CA TYR A 215 -1.05 7.97 8.48
C TYR A 215 -2.46 7.47 8.15
N THR A 216 -2.59 6.57 7.16
CA THR A 216 -3.90 6.02 6.75
C THR A 216 -4.60 5.31 7.90
N LEU A 217 -3.88 4.46 8.64
CA LEU A 217 -4.44 3.77 9.80
C LEU A 217 -4.81 4.75 10.93
N SER A 218 -3.96 5.74 11.20
CA SER A 218 -4.24 6.77 12.21
C SER A 218 -5.53 7.53 11.89
N MET A 219 -5.68 7.97 10.63
CA MET A 219 -6.89 8.64 10.15
C MET A 219 -8.10 7.72 10.17
N CYS A 220 -7.93 6.44 9.82
CA CYS A 220 -9.00 5.45 9.89
C CYS A 220 -9.55 5.33 11.33
N PHE A 221 -8.66 5.13 12.31
CA PHE A 221 -9.06 5.09 13.72
C PHE A 221 -9.70 6.41 14.20
N GLN A 222 -9.17 7.55 13.75
CA GLN A 222 -9.76 8.85 14.08
C GLN A 222 -11.18 8.98 13.51
N CYS A 223 -11.40 8.60 12.25
CA CYS A 223 -12.71 8.61 11.64
C CYS A 223 -13.66 7.66 12.37
N LEU A 224 -13.26 6.42 12.66
CA LEU A 224 -14.09 5.46 13.39
C LEU A 224 -14.47 5.97 14.79
N ALA A 225 -13.51 6.59 15.50
CA ALA A 225 -13.77 7.18 16.82
C ALA A 225 -14.75 8.36 16.78
N GLN A 226 -14.84 9.07 15.65
CA GLN A 226 -15.78 10.17 15.44
C GLN A 226 -17.15 9.72 14.89
N HIS A 227 -17.26 8.49 14.42
CA HIS A 227 -18.44 7.92 13.74
C HIS A 227 -18.83 6.54 14.31
N PRO A 228 -19.38 6.45 15.54
CA PRO A 228 -19.73 5.18 16.18
C PRO A 228 -20.71 4.32 15.38
N GLU A 229 -21.60 4.95 14.61
CA GLU A 229 -22.55 4.28 13.73
C GLU A 229 -21.87 3.49 12.59
N GLU A 230 -20.75 3.98 12.08
CA GLU A 230 -19.97 3.29 11.05
C GLU A 230 -19.11 2.19 11.68
N GLN A 231 -18.63 2.40 12.91
CA GLN A 231 -17.92 1.37 13.67
C GLN A 231 -18.80 0.15 13.95
N GLU A 232 -20.06 0.35 14.34
CA GLU A 232 -21.00 -0.76 14.58
C GLU A 232 -21.31 -1.53 13.30
N LYS A 233 -21.53 -0.83 12.17
CA LYS A 233 -21.75 -1.49 10.86
C LYS A 233 -20.57 -2.37 10.48
N LEU A 234 -19.35 -1.84 10.59
CA LEU A 234 -18.13 -2.58 10.30
C LEU A 234 -18.00 -3.80 11.22
N TYR A 235 -18.33 -3.66 12.51
CA TYR A 235 -18.31 -4.78 13.45
C TYR A 235 -19.29 -5.89 13.05
N GLN A 236 -20.51 -5.55 12.65
CA GLN A 236 -21.49 -6.54 12.16
C GLN A 236 -21.00 -7.22 10.87
N GLU A 237 -20.45 -6.47 9.92
CA GLU A 237 -19.90 -7.04 8.68
C GLU A 237 -18.76 -8.05 8.95
N LEU A 238 -17.86 -7.72 9.87
CA LEU A 238 -16.78 -8.63 10.26
C LEU A 238 -17.32 -9.92 10.92
N LYS A 239 -18.32 -9.79 11.78
CA LYS A 239 -18.96 -10.92 12.45
C LYS A 239 -19.72 -11.83 11.48
N GLU A 240 -20.41 -11.25 10.49
CA GLU A 240 -21.09 -12.01 9.43
C GLU A 240 -20.09 -12.65 8.45
N GLY A 241 -18.95 -11.99 8.21
CA GLY A 241 -17.88 -12.48 7.33
C GLY A 241 -17.11 -13.68 7.86
N GLU A 242 -16.97 -13.84 9.19
CA GLU A 242 -16.28 -14.97 9.82
C GLU A 242 -17.00 -16.34 9.62
N GLU A 243 -18.26 -16.37 9.20
CA GLU A 243 -19.06 -17.62 9.10
C GLU A 243 -19.30 -18.13 7.67
N SER A 244 -18.85 -17.43 6.63
CA SER A 244 -19.17 -17.82 5.24
C SER A 244 -18.08 -18.66 4.57
N GLU A 245 -18.16 -19.99 4.74
CA GLU A 245 -17.30 -20.94 4.01
C GLU A 245 -17.99 -21.42 2.71
N VAL A 246 -17.34 -21.20 1.56
CA VAL A 246 -17.85 -21.68 0.26
C VAL A 246 -17.19 -23.02 -0.07
N ALA A 247 -17.92 -24.12 0.12
CA ALA A 247 -17.47 -25.44 -0.29
C ALA A 247 -17.81 -25.70 -1.78
N MET A 248 -16.79 -25.99 -2.59
CA MET A 248 -16.98 -26.48 -3.95
C MET A 248 -17.22 -27.99 -3.96
N ASP A 249 -18.48 -28.41 -3.97
CA ASP A 249 -18.85 -29.81 -4.15
C ASP A 249 -18.71 -30.24 -5.63
N VAL A 250 -17.47 -30.49 -6.03
CA VAL A 250 -17.15 -30.97 -7.39
C VAL A 250 -17.80 -32.34 -7.66
N TYR A 251 -17.96 -33.17 -6.62
CA TYR A 251 -18.55 -34.50 -6.75
C TYR A 251 -20.06 -34.45 -7.02
N GLY A 252 -20.78 -33.58 -6.31
CA GLY A 252 -22.19 -33.30 -6.56
C GLY A 252 -22.40 -32.58 -7.89
N MET A 253 -21.56 -31.59 -8.21
CA MET A 253 -21.58 -30.91 -9.50
C MET A 253 -21.45 -31.90 -10.67
N ALA A 254 -20.53 -32.87 -10.59
CA ALA A 254 -20.32 -33.91 -11.62
C ALA A 254 -21.54 -34.85 -11.80
N ARG A 255 -22.49 -34.86 -10.86
CA ARG A 255 -23.70 -35.71 -10.87
C ARG A 255 -24.99 -34.91 -11.04
N ARG A 256 -24.91 -33.63 -11.35
CA ARG A 256 -26.10 -32.83 -11.64
C ARG A 256 -26.66 -33.18 -13.01
N GLU A 257 -27.85 -33.77 -13.05
CA GLU A 257 -28.51 -34.13 -14.31
C GLU A 257 -28.84 -32.92 -15.20
N ASN A 258 -29.08 -31.75 -14.60
CA ASN A 258 -29.31 -30.52 -15.37
C ASN A 258 -28.04 -29.97 -16.04
N VAL A 259 -26.85 -30.48 -15.68
CA VAL A 259 -25.56 -30.10 -16.29
C VAL A 259 -25.06 -31.22 -17.20
N TRP A 260 -25.16 -32.48 -16.76
CA TRP A 260 -24.56 -33.65 -17.42
C TRP A 260 -25.57 -34.61 -18.07
N GLY A 261 -26.86 -34.28 -18.05
CA GLY A 261 -27.95 -35.11 -18.57
C GLY A 261 -28.41 -36.22 -17.62
N LEU A 262 -29.50 -36.89 -17.99
CA LEU A 262 -30.07 -38.04 -17.25
C LEU A 262 -29.01 -39.14 -17.03
N GLY A 263 -29.01 -39.74 -15.84
CA GLY A 263 -28.04 -40.78 -15.48
C GLY A 263 -26.62 -40.24 -15.29
N SER A 264 -26.47 -38.97 -14.89
CA SER A 264 -25.20 -38.31 -14.57
C SER A 264 -24.37 -39.05 -13.52
N ALA A 265 -25.01 -39.80 -12.63
CA ALA A 265 -24.38 -40.62 -11.59
C ALA A 265 -23.80 -41.95 -12.09
N GLU A 266 -24.12 -42.35 -13.31
CA GLU A 266 -23.73 -43.63 -13.90
C GLU A 266 -22.60 -43.46 -14.93
N PHE A 267 -21.74 -44.48 -15.03
CA PHE A 267 -20.63 -44.49 -16.00
C PHE A 267 -21.14 -44.78 -17.41
N HIS A 268 -21.37 -43.72 -18.18
CA HIS A 268 -21.83 -43.76 -19.57
C HIS A 268 -20.83 -43.10 -20.51
N PRO A 269 -19.76 -43.81 -20.94
CA PRO A 269 -18.71 -43.23 -21.78
C PRO A 269 -19.23 -42.77 -23.16
N GLN A 270 -20.33 -43.34 -23.66
CA GLN A 270 -20.99 -42.92 -24.90
C GLN A 270 -21.55 -41.49 -24.84
N ARG A 271 -21.64 -40.86 -23.65
CA ARG A 271 -22.05 -39.46 -23.48
C ARG A 271 -21.13 -38.47 -24.20
N TRP A 272 -19.88 -38.86 -24.46
CA TRP A 272 -18.84 -37.99 -25.04
C TRP A 272 -18.36 -38.43 -26.43
N ILE A 273 -18.93 -39.51 -26.97
CA ILE A 273 -18.52 -40.11 -28.23
C ILE A 273 -19.65 -39.89 -29.23
N ASP A 274 -19.51 -38.86 -30.06
CA ASP A 274 -20.43 -38.63 -31.19
C ASP A 274 -20.27 -39.75 -32.23
N VAL A 275 -21.33 -40.52 -32.47
CA VAL A 275 -21.38 -41.60 -33.47
C VAL A 275 -21.41 -41.06 -34.92
N LYS A 276 -21.26 -39.74 -35.12
CA LYS A 276 -21.39 -39.09 -36.44
C LYS A 276 -20.08 -38.64 -37.10
N THR A 277 -18.92 -39.01 -36.55
CA THR A 277 -17.64 -38.88 -37.27
C THR A 277 -17.07 -40.25 -37.60
N ASP A 278 -17.78 -41.01 -38.43
CA ASP A 278 -17.17 -42.07 -39.23
C ASP A 278 -17.92 -42.19 -40.57
N PRO A 279 -17.50 -41.48 -41.63
CA PRO A 279 -17.90 -41.84 -42.98
C PRO A 279 -16.84 -42.81 -43.51
N SER A 280 -16.96 -44.09 -43.17
CA SER A 280 -16.41 -45.16 -44.00
C SER A 280 -17.48 -45.58 -45.01
N PRO A 281 -17.07 -45.92 -46.24
CA PRO A 281 -16.36 -47.16 -46.52
C PRO A 281 -14.91 -46.98 -46.98
#